data_AF-A0A0M4MRZ6-F1
#
_entry.id   AF-A0A0M4MRZ6-F1
#
_cell.length_a   1.000
_cell.length_b   1.000
_cell.length_c   1.000
_cell.angle_alpha   90.00
_cell.angle_beta   90.00
_cell.angle_gamma   90.00
#
_symmetry.space_group_name_H-M   'P 1'
#
loop_
_entity.id
_entity.type
_entity.pdbx_description
1 polymer ?
#
loop_
_entity_poly.entity_id
_entity_poly.type
_entity_poly.pdbx_seq_one_letter_code
_entity_poly.pdbx_strand_id
1 'polypeptide(L)'
;ILYYPQKPLGTTRSMEFLKFRELPAGQNAIVAIACYSGYNQEDSVIMNQSSIDRGLFRSLFFRSYSDCEKRIGINTIETFEKPFRADTLRLKQGTYDKLDDDGIIAPGIRVSGEDIIIGKTSPINPENEEMGQRTKVHVKRDASTPLRSTESGIIDSVVVTTNADGLRYVKVRVRTTKIPQIGDKFASRHGQKGTIGVTYRQEDMPFTREGITPDIIINPHAIPSRMTIAHLIECLLSKVSTLKGMEGDATPFTDVTVDSVSNLLREHGYQSRGFEIMYHGHTGRKLRS
;
A
#
# COMPACT_ATOMS: atom_id res chain seq x y z
N ILE A 1 -2.20 5.33 1.11
CA ILE A 1 -1.34 6.52 1.31
C ILE A 1 0.07 6.04 1.62
N LEU A 2 1.09 6.52 0.90
CA LEU A 2 2.48 6.12 1.13
C LEU A 2 3.03 6.85 2.37
N TYR A 3 3.89 6.19 3.15
CA TYR A 3 4.46 6.80 4.38
C TYR A 3 5.43 7.94 4.07
N TYR A 4 6.36 7.69 3.14
CA TYR A 4 7.44 8.63 2.83
C TYR A 4 7.51 8.87 1.32
N PRO A 5 6.53 9.56 0.72
CA PRO A 5 6.57 9.89 -0.69
C PRO A 5 7.73 10.85 -0.98
N GLN A 6 8.45 10.61 -2.08
CA GLN A 6 9.62 11.37 -2.48
C GLN A 6 9.45 11.99 -3.86
N LYS A 7 10.06 13.15 -4.05
CA LYS A 7 10.16 13.80 -5.36
C LYS A 7 11.01 12.94 -6.29
N PRO A 8 10.60 12.72 -7.54
CA PRO A 8 11.46 12.04 -8.51
C PRO A 8 12.70 12.90 -8.80
N LEU A 9 13.85 12.26 -8.98
CA LEU A 9 15.09 12.97 -9.33
C LEU A 9 15.06 13.50 -10.78
N GLY A 10 14.46 12.75 -11.69
CA GLY A 10 14.19 13.17 -13.07
C GLY A 10 12.79 13.76 -13.21
N THR A 11 12.68 15.07 -13.35
CA THR A 11 11.41 15.80 -13.48
C THR A 11 11.23 16.32 -14.91
N THR A 12 9.99 16.38 -15.40
CA THR A 12 9.68 17.10 -16.64
C THR A 12 9.15 18.48 -16.29
N ARG A 13 9.32 19.48 -17.15
CA ARG A 13 8.75 20.83 -16.93
C ARG A 13 7.23 20.79 -16.73
N SER A 14 6.54 19.89 -17.42
CA SER A 14 5.10 19.68 -17.23
C SER A 14 4.70 19.23 -15.83
N MET A 15 5.58 18.50 -15.12
CA MET A 15 5.32 18.05 -13.75
C MET A 15 5.23 19.21 -12.75
N GLU A 16 5.86 20.36 -13.06
CA GLU A 16 5.76 21.57 -12.24
C GLU A 16 4.34 22.15 -12.29
N PHE A 17 3.77 22.29 -13.49
CA PHE A 17 2.40 22.77 -13.67
C PHE A 17 1.35 21.81 -13.07
N LEU A 18 1.63 20.50 -13.10
CA LEU A 18 0.78 19.47 -12.48
C LEU A 18 0.97 19.34 -10.97
N LYS A 19 1.89 20.10 -10.37
CA LYS A 19 2.25 20.02 -8.94
C LYS A 19 2.64 18.61 -8.49
N PHE A 20 3.17 17.79 -9.41
CA PHE A 20 3.60 16.42 -9.09
C PHE A 20 4.78 16.41 -8.11
N ARG A 21 5.58 17.48 -8.12
CA ARG A 21 6.66 17.70 -7.15
C ARG A 21 6.13 17.95 -5.72
N GLU A 22 4.95 18.55 -5.59
CA GLU A 22 4.31 18.83 -4.31
C GLU A 22 3.55 17.61 -3.79
N LEU A 23 2.95 16.84 -4.71
CA LEU A 23 2.17 15.62 -4.41
C LEU A 23 2.76 14.38 -5.11
N PRO A 24 3.95 13.91 -4.71
CA PRO A 24 4.58 12.75 -5.33
C PRO A 24 3.89 11.44 -4.96
N ALA A 25 4.01 10.44 -5.84
CA ALA A 25 3.34 9.14 -5.72
C ALA A 25 4.29 7.93 -5.57
N GLY A 26 5.59 8.15 -5.39
CA GLY A 26 6.59 7.08 -5.34
C GLY A 26 7.78 7.37 -4.44
N GLN A 27 8.80 6.51 -4.50
CA GLN A 27 10.09 6.67 -3.83
C GLN A 27 11.22 6.41 -4.81
N ASN A 28 12.34 7.11 -4.64
CA ASN A 28 13.56 6.80 -5.37
C ASN A 28 14.20 5.56 -4.73
N ALA A 29 14.57 4.59 -5.54
CA ALA A 29 15.21 3.36 -5.11
C ALA A 29 16.53 3.16 -5.85
N ILE A 30 17.52 2.57 -5.18
CA ILE A 30 18.77 2.17 -5.82
C ILE A 30 18.54 0.83 -6.52
N VAL A 31 18.60 0.83 -7.85
CA VAL A 31 18.33 -0.35 -8.68
C VAL A 31 19.63 -0.89 -9.24
N ALA A 32 19.86 -2.20 -9.06
CA ALA A 32 20.91 -2.94 -9.76
C ALA A 32 20.32 -3.81 -10.86
N ILE A 33 21.00 -3.87 -12.01
CA ILE A 33 20.62 -4.74 -13.13
C ILE A 33 21.61 -5.90 -13.16
N ALA A 34 21.19 -7.07 -12.67
CA ALA A 34 22.04 -8.25 -12.58
C ALA A 34 21.21 -9.53 -12.50
N CYS A 35 21.74 -10.65 -12.99
CA CYS A 35 21.21 -11.97 -12.67
C CYS A 35 21.72 -12.37 -11.28
N TYR A 36 20.82 -12.56 -10.32
CA TYR A 36 21.20 -12.88 -8.94
C TYR A 36 20.30 -13.99 -8.39
N SER A 37 20.88 -15.10 -7.93
CA SER A 37 20.19 -16.25 -7.29
C SER A 37 19.05 -16.93 -8.08
N GLY A 38 18.71 -16.46 -9.29
CA GLY A 38 17.61 -16.99 -10.12
C GLY A 38 16.22 -16.44 -9.79
N TYR A 39 16.03 -15.83 -8.62
CA TYR A 39 14.73 -15.33 -8.14
C TYR A 39 14.29 -13.96 -8.71
N ASN A 40 14.93 -13.49 -9.78
CA ASN A 40 14.52 -12.31 -10.53
C ASN A 40 14.15 -12.62 -12.00
N GLN A 41 13.86 -13.88 -12.34
CA GLN A 41 13.39 -14.26 -13.68
C GLN A 41 11.89 -13.95 -13.87
N GLU A 42 11.41 -13.90 -15.12
CA GLU A 42 9.97 -13.78 -15.46
C GLU A 42 9.23 -12.65 -14.70
N ASP A 43 9.75 -11.42 -14.78
CA ASP A 43 9.17 -10.24 -14.12
C ASP A 43 9.12 -10.30 -12.58
N SER A 44 9.90 -11.19 -11.96
CA SER A 44 10.18 -11.09 -10.52
C SER A 44 11.33 -10.12 -10.25
N VAL A 45 11.28 -9.46 -9.11
CA VAL A 45 12.34 -8.58 -8.60
C VAL A 45 12.79 -9.06 -7.23
N ILE A 46 14.08 -8.89 -6.95
CA ILE A 46 14.65 -9.13 -5.63
C ILE A 46 14.66 -7.80 -4.89
N MET A 47 14.19 -7.77 -3.65
CA MET A 47 14.14 -6.55 -2.84
C MET A 47 14.97 -6.69 -1.56
N ASN A 48 15.57 -5.59 -1.11
CA ASN A 48 16.33 -5.53 0.12
C ASN A 48 15.40 -5.51 1.34
N GLN A 49 15.39 -6.60 2.12
CA GLN A 49 14.61 -6.73 3.35
C GLN A 49 14.96 -5.64 4.36
N SER A 50 16.24 -5.31 4.51
CA SER A 50 16.66 -4.27 5.45
C SER A 50 16.13 -2.88 5.06
N SER A 51 15.98 -2.60 3.76
CA SER A 51 15.32 -1.37 3.30
C SER A 51 13.82 -1.37 3.59
N ILE A 52 13.13 -2.51 3.40
CA ILE A 52 11.71 -2.68 3.77
C ILE A 52 11.51 -2.49 5.29
N ASP A 53 12.40 -3.05 6.10
CA ASP A 53 12.38 -2.95 7.56
C ASP A 53 12.57 -1.51 8.05
N ARG A 54 13.37 -0.72 7.31
CA ARG A 54 13.56 0.72 7.52
C ARG A 54 12.40 1.59 7.03
N GLY A 55 11.44 1.02 6.30
CA GLY A 55 10.21 1.71 5.88
C GLY A 55 10.07 1.97 4.39
N LEU A 56 10.93 1.41 3.54
CA LEU A 56 10.78 1.47 2.10
C LEU A 56 9.41 0.91 1.67
N PHE A 57 8.70 1.68 0.85
CA PHE A 57 7.37 1.41 0.29
C PHE A 57 6.23 1.08 1.28
N ARG A 58 6.38 1.38 2.57
CA ARG A 58 5.26 1.21 3.54
C ARG A 58 4.09 2.13 3.20
N SER A 59 2.88 1.60 3.29
CA SER A 59 1.67 2.35 3.00
C SER A 59 0.57 2.15 4.05
N LEU A 60 -0.29 3.14 4.22
CA LEU A 60 -1.55 3.07 4.94
C LEU A 60 -2.67 2.72 3.95
N PHE A 61 -3.42 1.68 4.29
CA PHE A 61 -4.68 1.33 3.66
C PHE A 61 -5.83 1.79 4.56
N PHE A 62 -6.82 2.45 3.96
CA PHE A 62 -8.02 2.90 4.65
C PHE A 62 -9.24 2.27 4.01
N ARG A 63 -10.16 1.77 4.83
CA ARG A 63 -11.48 1.32 4.39
C ARG A 63 -12.53 2.01 5.24
N SER A 64 -13.55 2.55 4.60
CA SER A 64 -14.73 3.08 5.30
C SER A 64 -15.89 2.11 5.16
N TYR A 65 -16.56 1.87 6.27
CA TYR A 65 -17.84 1.19 6.35
C TYR A 65 -18.90 2.22 6.72
N SER A 66 -20.08 2.10 6.14
CA SER A 66 -21.18 3.00 6.46
C SER A 66 -22.48 2.25 6.53
N ASP A 67 -23.32 2.64 7.48
CA ASP A 67 -24.68 2.13 7.64
C ASP A 67 -25.62 3.30 8.00
N CYS A 68 -26.90 3.14 7.68
CA CYS A 68 -27.95 4.11 7.99
C CYS A 68 -29.12 3.41 8.67
N GLU A 69 -29.76 4.08 9.62
CA GLU A 69 -31.07 3.63 10.10
C GLU A 69 -32.05 3.60 8.92
N LYS A 70 -32.86 2.54 8.86
CA LYS A 70 -33.90 2.40 7.83
C LYS A 70 -35.26 2.37 8.49
N ARG A 71 -36.23 3.00 7.83
CA ARG A 71 -37.64 2.85 8.19
C ARG A 71 -38.16 1.55 7.57
N ILE A 72 -38.67 0.67 8.40
CA ILE A 72 -39.35 -0.57 8.01
C ILE A 72 -40.84 -0.35 8.23
N GLY A 73 -41.58 -0.14 7.13
CA GLY A 73 -43.01 0.19 7.22
C GLY A 73 -43.25 1.63 7.67
N ILE A 74 -44.33 1.85 8.43
CA ILE A 74 -44.86 3.19 8.74
C ILE A 74 -44.21 3.81 9.98
N ASN A 75 -43.98 3.03 11.05
CA ASN A 75 -43.54 3.54 12.36
C ASN A 75 -42.28 2.87 12.93
N THR A 76 -41.73 1.87 12.26
CA THR A 76 -40.67 1.05 12.83
C THR A 76 -39.32 1.46 12.23
N ILE A 77 -38.35 1.79 13.08
CA ILE A 77 -37.03 2.28 12.66
C ILE A 77 -35.98 1.31 13.20
N GLU A 78 -35.02 0.92 12.36
CA GLU A 78 -33.82 0.21 12.81
C GLU A 78 -32.97 1.13 13.66
N THR A 79 -32.43 0.62 14.76
CA THR A 79 -31.66 1.41 15.73
C THR A 79 -30.23 0.91 15.82
N PHE A 80 -29.30 1.85 16.00
CA PHE A 80 -27.93 1.53 16.43
C PHE A 80 -27.91 1.34 17.94
N GLU A 81 -27.54 0.14 18.36
CA GLU A 81 -27.41 -0.27 19.76
C GLU A 81 -26.59 -1.54 19.82
N LYS A 82 -26.06 -1.86 21.02
CA LYS A 82 -25.35 -3.12 21.26
C LYS A 82 -26.35 -4.27 21.36
N PRO A 83 -26.33 -5.25 20.43
CA PRO A 83 -27.27 -6.36 20.47
C PRO A 83 -26.82 -7.40 21.50
N PHE A 84 -27.78 -7.97 22.25
CA PHE A 84 -27.51 -9.02 23.22
C PHE A 84 -28.13 -10.35 22.79
N ARG A 85 -27.50 -11.47 23.20
CA ARG A 85 -28.05 -12.82 22.92
C ARG A 85 -29.42 -13.06 23.54
N ALA A 86 -29.76 -12.32 24.60
CA ALA A 86 -31.03 -12.45 25.29
C ALA A 86 -32.21 -11.90 24.47
N ASP A 87 -32.03 -10.78 23.78
CA ASP A 87 -33.12 -10.02 23.15
C ASP A 87 -33.09 -10.04 21.61
N THR A 88 -31.95 -10.42 21.03
CA THR A 88 -31.69 -10.35 19.59
C THR A 88 -31.64 -11.72 18.94
N LEU A 89 -32.44 -11.91 17.89
CA LEU A 89 -32.51 -13.10 17.07
C LEU A 89 -31.45 -13.09 15.95
N ARG A 90 -30.89 -14.26 15.63
CA ARG A 90 -29.93 -14.50 14.53
C ARG A 90 -28.68 -13.62 14.60
N LEU A 91 -28.06 -13.51 15.77
CA LEU A 91 -26.74 -12.91 15.90
C LEU A 91 -25.73 -13.58 14.97
N LYS A 92 -24.90 -12.76 14.33
CA LYS A 92 -23.78 -13.22 13.51
C LYS A 92 -22.72 -13.89 14.37
N GLN A 93 -21.87 -14.71 13.77
CA GLN A 93 -20.75 -15.40 14.43
C GLN A 93 -19.56 -14.47 14.74
N GLY A 94 -19.82 -13.19 15.04
CA GLY A 94 -18.81 -12.18 15.31
C GLY A 94 -18.68 -11.81 16.79
N THR A 95 -17.67 -10.99 17.09
CA THR A 95 -17.45 -10.41 18.43
C THR A 95 -18.19 -9.08 18.57
N TYR A 96 -19.06 -8.95 19.58
CA TYR A 96 -19.80 -7.72 19.89
C TYR A 96 -19.23 -6.99 21.12
N ASP A 97 -18.25 -7.59 21.81
CA ASP A 97 -17.71 -7.07 23.07
C ASP A 97 -17.05 -5.70 22.92
N LYS A 98 -16.53 -5.41 21.73
CA LYS A 98 -15.82 -4.17 21.37
C LYS A 98 -16.75 -2.99 21.05
N LEU A 99 -18.06 -3.23 20.99
CA LEU A 99 -19.05 -2.18 20.77
C LEU A 99 -19.37 -1.46 22.07
N ASP A 100 -19.54 -0.15 22.01
CA ASP A 100 -20.10 0.65 23.09
C ASP A 100 -21.63 0.50 23.11
N ASP A 101 -22.30 1.11 24.10
CA ASP A 101 -23.75 0.97 24.31
C ASP A 101 -24.58 1.51 23.13
N ASP A 102 -24.04 2.48 22.39
CA ASP A 102 -24.63 3.02 21.15
C ASP A 102 -24.47 2.08 19.94
N GLY A 103 -23.85 0.90 20.13
CA GLY A 103 -23.60 -0.06 19.07
C GLY A 103 -22.48 0.38 18.11
N ILE A 104 -21.66 1.37 18.46
CA ILE A 104 -20.58 1.85 17.62
C ILE A 104 -19.25 1.57 18.32
N ILE A 105 -18.23 1.22 17.54
CA ILE A 105 -16.89 0.95 18.07
C ILE A 105 -16.09 2.26 18.24
N ALA A 106 -15.43 2.47 19.37
CA ALA A 106 -14.62 3.66 19.59
C ALA A 106 -13.34 3.70 18.73
N PRO A 107 -12.86 4.91 18.33
CA PRO A 107 -11.54 5.08 17.71
C PRO A 107 -10.39 4.54 18.57
N GLY A 108 -9.37 3.99 17.93
CA GLY A 108 -8.19 3.42 18.59
C GLY A 108 -8.29 1.93 18.92
N ILE A 109 -9.50 1.33 18.85
CA ILE A 109 -9.69 -0.10 19.10
C ILE A 109 -9.16 -0.93 17.93
N ARG A 110 -8.49 -2.05 18.25
CA ARG A 110 -8.03 -3.03 17.26
C ARG A 110 -9.15 -4.00 16.88
N VAL A 111 -9.38 -4.13 15.59
CA VAL A 111 -10.38 -5.02 14.99
C VAL A 111 -9.76 -6.01 14.01
N SER A 112 -10.35 -7.19 13.91
CA SER A 112 -9.87 -8.28 13.07
C SER A 112 -10.99 -9.22 12.66
N GLY A 113 -10.94 -9.72 11.42
CA GLY A 113 -11.77 -10.83 10.99
C GLY A 113 -13.27 -10.52 11.03
N GLU A 114 -13.98 -11.22 11.90
CA GLU A 114 -15.45 -11.16 12.03
C GLU A 114 -15.92 -10.22 13.15
N ASP A 115 -15.04 -9.37 13.68
CA ASP A 115 -15.43 -8.36 14.67
C ASP A 115 -16.52 -7.43 14.10
N ILE A 116 -17.53 -7.17 14.94
CA ILE A 116 -18.62 -6.26 14.60
C ILE A 116 -18.15 -4.83 14.84
N ILE A 117 -18.29 -3.99 13.81
CA ILE A 117 -17.89 -2.58 13.85
C ILE A 117 -19.07 -1.62 13.99
N ILE A 118 -20.26 -2.06 13.55
CA ILE A 118 -21.52 -1.32 13.71
C ILE A 118 -22.58 -2.32 14.14
N GLY A 119 -22.96 -2.27 15.41
CA GLY A 119 -24.12 -2.95 15.99
C GLY A 119 -25.40 -2.27 15.54
N LYS A 120 -26.30 -3.05 14.94
CA LYS A 120 -27.56 -2.54 14.43
C LYS A 120 -28.63 -3.59 14.62
N THR A 121 -29.78 -3.17 15.11
CA THR A 121 -30.91 -4.06 15.36
C THR A 121 -32.14 -3.61 14.59
N SER A 122 -32.84 -4.60 14.04
CA SER A 122 -34.08 -4.42 13.33
C SER A 122 -35.21 -5.01 14.18
N PRO A 123 -36.13 -4.21 14.71
CA PRO A 123 -37.28 -4.72 15.48
C PRO A 123 -38.16 -5.63 14.63
N ILE A 124 -38.60 -6.75 15.19
CA ILE A 124 -39.42 -7.75 14.50
C ILE A 124 -40.90 -7.47 14.79
N ASN A 125 -41.72 -7.34 13.75
CA ASN A 125 -43.17 -7.22 13.92
C ASN A 125 -43.74 -8.48 14.60
N PRO A 126 -44.54 -8.33 15.67
CA PRO A 126 -45.06 -9.47 16.42
C PRO A 126 -45.96 -10.39 15.58
N GLU A 127 -46.65 -9.85 14.58
CA GLU A 127 -47.59 -10.57 13.69
C GLU A 127 -46.91 -11.45 12.63
N ASN A 128 -45.63 -11.24 12.33
CA ASN A 128 -44.88 -12.10 11.41
C ASN A 128 -44.38 -13.34 12.15
N GLU A 129 -45.17 -14.42 12.14
CA GLU A 129 -44.76 -15.74 12.60
C GLU A 129 -43.75 -16.37 11.62
N GLU A 130 -42.48 -15.99 11.71
CA GLU A 130 -41.41 -16.79 11.12
C GLU A 130 -41.28 -18.12 11.89
N MET A 131 -41.58 -19.22 11.19
CA MET A 131 -41.64 -20.59 11.70
C MET A 131 -40.50 -20.99 12.66
N GLY A 132 -40.87 -21.49 13.84
CA GLY A 132 -40.17 -22.57 14.54
C GLY A 132 -38.95 -22.25 15.41
N GLN A 133 -38.38 -21.04 15.38
CA GLN A 133 -37.19 -20.68 16.21
C GLN A 133 -37.42 -19.52 17.18
N ARG A 134 -38.66 -19.08 17.38
CA ARG A 134 -38.97 -17.89 18.18
C ARG A 134 -39.28 -18.26 19.63
N THR A 135 -38.39 -17.90 20.55
CA THR A 135 -38.75 -17.71 21.97
C THR A 135 -39.45 -16.35 22.09
N LYS A 136 -40.54 -16.22 22.88
CA LYS A 136 -41.28 -14.95 23.09
C LYS A 136 -40.40 -13.76 23.55
N VAL A 137 -39.16 -14.03 23.95
CA VAL A 137 -38.17 -13.07 24.48
C VAL A 137 -37.43 -12.29 23.38
N HIS A 138 -37.33 -12.82 22.17
CA HIS A 138 -36.59 -12.15 21.09
C HIS A 138 -37.48 -11.13 20.36
N VAL A 139 -37.19 -9.85 20.56
CA VAL A 139 -37.94 -8.71 20.00
C VAL A 139 -37.22 -8.11 18.79
N LYS A 140 -35.91 -8.31 18.69
CA LYS A 140 -35.05 -7.68 17.70
C LYS A 140 -34.35 -8.72 16.82
N ARG A 141 -33.96 -8.35 15.61
CA ARG A 141 -33.13 -9.13 14.69
C ARG A 141 -31.80 -8.41 14.49
N ASP A 142 -30.72 -9.17 14.44
CA ASP A 142 -29.41 -8.60 14.16
C ASP A 142 -29.26 -8.18 12.69
N ALA A 143 -28.94 -6.90 12.48
CA ALA A 143 -28.64 -6.28 11.20
C ALA A 143 -27.25 -5.63 11.19
N SER A 144 -26.37 -6.02 12.13
CA SER A 144 -25.04 -5.45 12.32
C SER A 144 -24.11 -5.60 11.11
N THR A 145 -23.11 -4.72 11.01
CA THR A 145 -22.09 -4.77 9.98
C THR A 145 -20.75 -5.26 10.56
N PRO A 146 -20.24 -6.43 10.12
CA PRO A 146 -18.92 -6.93 10.49
C PRO A 146 -17.80 -6.30 9.65
N LEU A 147 -16.57 -6.42 10.13
CA LEU A 147 -15.39 -6.28 9.29
C LEU A 147 -15.34 -7.39 8.22
N ARG A 148 -14.55 -7.17 7.15
CA ARG A 148 -14.27 -8.25 6.19
C ARG A 148 -13.31 -9.26 6.81
N SER A 149 -13.58 -10.55 6.61
CA SER A 149 -12.83 -11.65 7.22
C SER A 149 -11.32 -11.64 6.95
N THR A 150 -10.89 -11.16 5.78
CA THR A 150 -9.46 -11.08 5.39
C THR A 150 -8.78 -9.79 5.84
N GLU A 151 -9.47 -8.93 6.58
CA GLU A 151 -8.98 -7.62 6.98
C GLU A 151 -8.82 -7.54 8.50
N SER A 152 -7.85 -6.73 8.90
CA SER A 152 -7.61 -6.36 10.29
C SER A 152 -7.00 -4.97 10.32
N GLY A 153 -7.23 -4.23 11.39
CA GLY A 153 -6.81 -2.85 11.48
C GLY A 153 -7.17 -2.20 12.80
N ILE A 154 -7.05 -0.88 12.83
CA ILE A 154 -7.40 -0.04 13.97
C ILE A 154 -8.49 0.92 13.49
N ILE A 155 -9.50 1.15 14.33
CA ILE A 155 -10.52 2.17 14.07
C ILE A 155 -9.85 3.54 14.10
N ASP A 156 -9.94 4.26 12.99
CA ASP A 156 -9.25 5.53 12.78
C ASP A 156 -10.16 6.72 13.11
N SER A 157 -11.38 6.70 12.58
CA SER A 157 -12.36 7.76 12.81
C SER A 157 -13.77 7.22 12.71
N VAL A 158 -14.64 7.69 13.59
CA VAL A 158 -16.07 7.41 13.59
C VAL A 158 -16.79 8.71 13.35
N VAL A 159 -17.67 8.73 12.35
CA VAL A 159 -18.47 9.90 12.01
C VAL A 159 -19.94 9.50 12.12
N VAL A 160 -20.66 10.17 13.01
CA VAL A 160 -22.11 10.02 13.17
C VAL A 160 -22.77 11.30 12.66
N THR A 161 -23.61 11.17 11.65
CA THR A 161 -24.35 12.28 11.04
C THR A 161 -25.81 11.88 10.82
N THR A 162 -26.58 12.78 10.23
CA THR A 162 -27.98 12.53 9.89
C THR A 162 -28.15 12.72 8.39
N ASN A 163 -28.90 11.82 7.76
CA ASN A 163 -29.25 11.93 6.34
C ASN A 163 -30.33 13.00 6.12
N ALA A 164 -30.61 13.32 4.85
CA ALA A 164 -31.67 14.26 4.46
C ALA A 164 -33.05 13.91 5.07
N ASP A 165 -33.32 12.62 5.30
CA ASP A 165 -34.58 12.12 5.87
C ASP A 165 -34.63 12.17 7.42
N GLY A 166 -33.63 12.76 8.07
CA GLY A 166 -33.56 12.82 9.54
C GLY A 166 -33.10 11.52 10.22
N LEU A 167 -32.66 10.52 9.45
CA LEU A 167 -32.22 9.21 9.95
C LEU A 167 -30.73 9.22 10.31
N ARG A 168 -30.33 8.53 11.39
CA ARG A 168 -28.91 8.47 11.77
C ARG A 168 -28.10 7.69 10.73
N TYR A 169 -26.92 8.20 10.45
CA TYR A 169 -25.94 7.64 9.53
C TYR A 169 -24.60 7.54 10.24
N VAL A 170 -24.00 6.36 10.21
CA VAL A 170 -22.72 6.09 10.85
C VAL A 170 -21.72 5.69 9.77
N LYS A 171 -20.53 6.30 9.81
CA LYS A 171 -19.40 5.96 8.96
C LYS A 171 -18.17 5.70 9.82
N VAL A 172 -17.69 4.46 9.79
CA VAL A 172 -16.51 4.01 10.52
C VAL A 172 -15.36 3.82 9.54
N ARG A 173 -14.25 4.51 9.75
CA ARG A 173 -13.01 4.34 8.99
C ARG A 173 -12.05 3.45 9.76
N VAL A 174 -11.60 2.38 9.11
CA VAL A 174 -10.58 1.46 9.61
C VAL A 174 -9.29 1.71 8.85
N ARG A 175 -8.16 1.77 9.56
CA ARG A 175 -6.83 1.89 8.96
C ARG A 175 -5.97 0.67 9.23
N THR A 176 -5.13 0.32 8.26
CA THR A 176 -4.19 -0.79 8.34
C THR A 176 -2.88 -0.38 7.68
N THR A 177 -1.76 -0.67 8.33
CA THR A 177 -0.44 -0.51 7.71
C THR A 177 -0.14 -1.73 6.86
N LYS A 178 0.28 -1.50 5.62
CA LYS A 178 0.73 -2.49 4.66
C LYS A 178 2.24 -2.31 4.46
N ILE A 179 2.98 -3.31 4.92
CA ILE A 179 4.41 -3.45 4.66
C ILE A 179 4.54 -4.26 3.37
N PRO A 180 5.44 -3.92 2.44
CA PRO A 180 5.70 -4.72 1.25
C PRO A 180 5.95 -6.20 1.56
N GLN A 181 5.32 -7.09 0.80
CA GLN A 181 5.45 -8.54 0.94
C GLN A 181 5.74 -9.20 -0.41
N ILE A 182 6.19 -10.46 -0.37
CA ILE A 182 6.35 -11.30 -1.57
C ILE A 182 5.02 -11.35 -2.33
N GLY A 183 5.08 -11.14 -3.64
CA GLY A 183 3.91 -11.04 -4.52
C GLY A 183 3.35 -9.62 -4.70
N ASP A 184 3.74 -8.64 -3.88
CA ASP A 184 3.38 -7.24 -4.11
C ASP A 184 4.00 -6.73 -5.42
N LYS A 185 3.25 -5.88 -6.11
CA LYS A 185 3.59 -5.38 -7.46
C LYS A 185 4.26 -4.02 -7.38
N PHE A 186 5.37 -3.89 -8.11
CA PHE A 186 6.11 -2.64 -8.29
C PHE A 186 6.29 -2.36 -9.76
N ALA A 187 6.42 -1.08 -10.13
CA ALA A 187 6.67 -0.69 -11.49
C ALA A 187 7.58 0.53 -11.59
N SER A 188 8.41 0.60 -12.63
CA SER A 188 9.09 1.82 -13.04
C SER A 188 8.16 2.71 -13.87
N ARG A 189 8.58 3.95 -14.11
CA ARG A 189 7.88 4.91 -14.98
C ARG A 189 7.86 4.50 -16.46
N HIS A 190 8.63 3.49 -16.83
CA HIS A 190 8.80 3.03 -18.23
C HIS A 190 8.11 1.70 -18.49
N GLY A 191 7.05 1.39 -17.75
CA GLY A 191 6.23 0.19 -17.97
C GLY A 191 6.86 -1.13 -17.55
N GLN A 192 8.00 -1.08 -16.85
CA GLN A 192 8.63 -2.26 -16.27
C GLN A 192 7.94 -2.61 -14.96
N LYS A 193 7.03 -3.58 -14.99
CA LYS A 193 6.30 -4.07 -13.80
C LYS A 193 6.84 -5.43 -13.38
N GLY A 194 6.85 -5.66 -12.07
CA GLY A 194 7.25 -6.94 -11.51
C GLY A 194 6.70 -7.17 -10.11
N THR A 195 6.82 -8.41 -9.63
CA THR A 195 6.43 -8.78 -8.27
C THR A 195 7.67 -9.08 -7.42
N ILE A 196 7.61 -8.83 -6.12
CA ILE A 196 8.69 -9.26 -5.22
C ILE A 196 8.74 -10.80 -5.25
N GLY A 197 9.81 -11.37 -5.80
CA GLY A 197 10.03 -12.81 -5.85
C GLY A 197 10.65 -13.33 -4.54
N VAL A 198 11.67 -12.65 -4.05
CA VAL A 198 12.34 -12.93 -2.77
C VAL A 198 12.88 -11.64 -2.16
N THR A 199 13.10 -11.65 -0.85
CA THR A 199 13.78 -10.59 -0.13
C THR A 199 15.06 -11.11 0.52
N TYR A 200 16.13 -10.31 0.46
CA TYR A 200 17.39 -10.60 1.14
C TYR A 200 17.76 -9.47 2.10
N ARG A 201 18.37 -9.80 3.23
CA ARG A 201 18.90 -8.78 4.13
C ARG A 201 20.17 -8.14 3.54
N GLN A 202 20.52 -6.97 4.05
CA GLN A 202 21.63 -6.18 3.52
C GLN A 202 22.97 -6.94 3.47
N GLU A 203 23.22 -7.84 4.42
CA GLU A 203 24.42 -8.68 4.49
C GLU A 203 24.55 -9.69 3.34
N ASP A 204 23.42 -10.14 2.78
CA ASP A 204 23.38 -11.15 1.72
C ASP A 204 23.37 -10.49 0.32
N MET A 205 23.00 -9.21 0.26
CA MET A 205 22.90 -8.45 -0.99
C MET A 205 24.29 -8.13 -1.58
N PRO A 206 24.41 -8.04 -2.92
CA PRO A 206 25.64 -7.57 -3.55
C PRO A 206 25.87 -6.10 -3.23
N PHE A 207 27.14 -5.71 -3.10
CA PHE A 207 27.52 -4.34 -2.72
C PHE A 207 28.64 -3.80 -3.61
N THR A 208 28.70 -2.48 -3.79
CA THR A 208 29.78 -1.81 -4.55
C THR A 208 31.04 -1.64 -3.69
N ARG A 209 32.17 -1.25 -4.28
CA ARG A 209 33.40 -0.89 -3.55
C ARG A 209 33.18 0.20 -2.49
N GLU A 210 32.20 1.08 -2.72
CA GLU A 210 31.84 2.19 -1.83
C GLU A 210 30.87 1.77 -0.72
N GLY A 211 30.47 0.49 -0.68
CA GLY A 211 29.51 -0.01 0.30
C GLY A 211 28.05 0.26 -0.06
N ILE A 212 27.76 0.66 -1.31
CA ILE A 212 26.39 0.86 -1.78
C ILE A 212 25.74 -0.51 -1.98
N THR A 213 24.61 -0.74 -1.30
CA THR A 213 23.77 -1.92 -1.48
C THR A 213 22.49 -1.51 -2.20
N PRO A 214 22.06 -2.19 -3.27
CA PRO A 214 20.83 -1.84 -3.96
C PRO A 214 19.59 -2.17 -3.12
N ASP A 215 18.52 -1.42 -3.34
CA ASP A 215 17.20 -1.69 -2.79
C ASP A 215 16.45 -2.73 -3.61
N ILE A 216 16.64 -2.72 -4.93
CA ILE A 216 15.97 -3.60 -5.89
C ILE A 216 16.99 -4.15 -6.88
N ILE A 217 16.94 -5.45 -7.17
CA ILE A 217 17.69 -6.07 -8.26
C ILE A 217 16.70 -6.57 -9.32
N ILE A 218 16.84 -6.05 -10.53
CA ILE A 218 16.07 -6.46 -11.70
C ILE A 218 16.93 -7.28 -12.66
N ASN A 219 16.27 -8.13 -13.43
CA ASN A 219 16.96 -8.99 -14.37
C ASN A 219 17.29 -8.26 -15.69
N PRO A 220 18.53 -8.40 -16.20
CA PRO A 220 18.95 -7.77 -17.45
C PRO A 220 18.11 -8.16 -18.65
N HIS A 221 17.53 -9.37 -18.70
CA HIS A 221 16.68 -9.82 -19.82
C HIS A 221 15.42 -8.96 -20.04
N ALA A 222 14.96 -8.24 -19.03
CA ALA A 222 13.81 -7.35 -19.14
C ALA A 222 14.07 -6.10 -20.00
N ILE A 223 15.35 -5.75 -20.26
CA ILE A 223 15.71 -4.51 -20.96
C ILE A 223 15.75 -4.70 -22.48
N PRO A 224 16.48 -5.69 -23.06
CA PRO A 224 16.49 -5.90 -24.51
C PRO A 224 15.12 -6.26 -25.07
N SER A 225 14.35 -7.08 -24.35
CA SER A 225 13.04 -7.56 -24.78
C SER A 225 11.98 -6.46 -24.87
N ARG A 226 12.05 -5.46 -23.99
CA ARG A 226 11.08 -4.36 -23.93
C ARG A 226 11.57 -3.07 -24.56
N MET A 227 12.84 -3.01 -24.95
CA MET A 227 13.47 -1.84 -25.57
C MET A 227 13.31 -0.55 -24.73
N THR A 228 13.28 -0.66 -23.40
CA THR A 228 13.07 0.46 -22.48
C THR A 228 14.36 1.24 -22.22
N ILE A 229 14.96 1.82 -23.26
CA ILE A 229 16.22 2.57 -23.15
C ILE A 229 16.09 3.81 -22.26
N ALA A 230 14.91 4.44 -22.24
CA ALA A 230 14.62 5.59 -21.41
C ALA A 230 14.77 5.29 -19.90
N HIS A 231 14.57 4.03 -19.48
CA HIS A 231 14.81 3.62 -18.10
C HIS A 231 16.30 3.68 -17.75
N LEU A 232 17.17 3.23 -18.66
CA LEU A 232 18.62 3.32 -18.46
C LEU A 232 19.10 4.78 -18.44
N ILE A 233 18.55 5.61 -19.32
CA ILE A 233 18.86 7.05 -19.35
C ILE A 233 18.41 7.71 -18.04
N GLU A 234 17.22 7.38 -17.51
CA GLU A 234 16.75 7.88 -16.22
C GLU A 234 17.69 7.47 -15.07
N CYS A 235 18.21 6.24 -15.06
CA CYS A 235 19.18 5.81 -14.06
C CYS A 235 20.47 6.64 -14.10
N LEU A 236 21.02 6.91 -15.29
CA LEU A 236 22.24 7.72 -15.44
C LEU A 236 22.00 9.17 -15.04
N LEU A 237 20.91 9.77 -15.53
CA LEU A 237 20.53 11.15 -15.19
C LEU A 237 20.31 11.30 -13.69
N SER A 238 19.55 10.39 -13.08
CA SER A 238 19.27 10.41 -11.64
C SER A 238 20.54 10.27 -10.82
N LYS A 239 21.50 9.46 -11.26
CA LYS A 239 22.79 9.34 -10.58
C LYS A 239 23.57 10.66 -10.63
N VAL A 240 23.68 11.30 -11.79
CA VAL A 240 24.30 12.63 -11.91
C VAL A 240 23.59 13.65 -11.03
N SER A 241 22.26 13.65 -11.02
CA SER A 241 21.44 14.53 -10.18
C SER A 241 21.78 14.39 -8.70
N THR A 242 21.96 13.16 -8.20
CA THR A 242 22.38 12.95 -6.81
C THR A 242 23.80 13.43 -6.51
N LEU A 243 24.74 13.24 -7.44
CA LEU A 243 26.14 13.62 -7.25
C LEU A 243 26.33 15.14 -7.26
N LYS A 244 25.62 15.83 -8.16
CA LYS A 244 25.70 17.29 -8.32
C LYS A 244 24.78 18.05 -7.35
N GLY A 245 23.83 17.36 -6.72
CA GLY A 245 22.84 17.99 -5.85
C GLY A 245 21.80 18.82 -6.60
N MET A 246 21.42 18.41 -7.82
CA MET A 246 20.47 19.12 -8.68
C MET A 246 19.39 18.18 -9.22
N GLU A 247 18.20 18.70 -9.52
CA GLU A 247 17.17 17.93 -10.25
C GLU A 247 17.56 17.76 -11.73
N GLY A 248 17.23 16.61 -12.32
CA GLY A 248 17.51 16.31 -13.72
C GLY A 248 16.30 16.65 -14.62
N ASP A 249 16.53 17.40 -15.71
CA ASP A 249 15.49 17.69 -16.70
C ASP A 249 15.27 16.47 -17.61
N ALA A 250 14.14 15.80 -17.43
CA ALA A 250 13.70 14.65 -18.22
C ALA A 250 12.65 15.03 -19.29
N THR A 251 12.51 16.33 -19.61
CA THR A 251 11.54 16.81 -20.60
C THR A 251 11.89 16.29 -22.01
N PRO A 252 10.91 15.75 -22.76
CA PRO A 252 11.16 15.26 -24.11
C PRO A 252 11.53 16.39 -25.07
N PHE A 253 12.23 16.05 -26.15
CA PHE A 253 12.65 16.98 -27.22
C PHE A 253 13.51 18.16 -26.73
N THR A 254 14.41 17.88 -25.79
CA THR A 254 15.43 18.83 -25.29
C THR A 254 16.82 18.47 -25.80
N ASP A 255 17.78 19.37 -25.60
CA ASP A 255 19.19 19.16 -25.97
C ASP A 255 19.97 18.25 -25.00
N VAL A 256 19.30 17.65 -24.01
CA VAL A 256 19.93 16.74 -23.04
C VAL A 256 20.25 15.42 -23.74
N THR A 257 21.55 15.09 -23.83
CA THR A 257 22.05 13.87 -24.47
C THR A 257 22.67 12.90 -23.45
N VAL A 258 22.74 11.62 -23.83
CA VAL A 258 23.42 10.60 -23.00
C VAL A 258 24.90 10.91 -22.86
N ASP A 259 25.53 11.50 -23.89
CA ASP A 259 26.94 11.87 -23.88
C ASP A 259 27.23 12.98 -22.85
N SER A 260 26.35 13.99 -22.73
CA SER A 260 26.53 15.04 -21.73
C SER A 260 26.42 14.48 -20.31
N VAL A 261 25.44 13.60 -20.05
CA VAL A 261 25.28 12.89 -18.76
C VAL A 261 26.50 11.99 -18.49
N SER A 262 27.01 11.30 -19.50
CA SER A 262 28.18 10.41 -19.39
C SER A 262 29.46 11.16 -19.04
N ASN A 263 29.66 12.36 -19.61
CA ASN A 263 30.79 13.23 -19.27
C ASN A 263 30.69 13.72 -17.83
N LEU A 264 29.51 14.16 -17.39
CA LEU A 264 29.28 14.58 -16.01
C LEU A 264 29.54 13.45 -15.01
N LEU A 265 29.15 12.21 -15.30
CA LEU A 265 29.50 11.05 -14.45
C LEU A 265 31.01 10.86 -14.33
N ARG A 266 31.73 11.01 -15.45
CA ARG A 266 33.18 10.84 -15.49
C ARG A 266 33.92 11.94 -14.72
N GLU A 267 33.43 13.18 -14.78
CA GLU A 267 33.94 14.30 -13.97
C GLU A 267 33.85 14.01 -12.47
N HIS A 268 32.84 13.27 -12.04
CA HIS A 268 32.65 12.85 -10.64
C HIS A 268 33.37 11.54 -10.30
N GLY A 269 34.26 11.05 -11.16
CA GLY A 269 35.06 9.85 -10.90
C GLY A 269 34.33 8.52 -11.05
N TYR A 270 33.10 8.51 -11.56
CA TYR A 270 32.36 7.30 -11.88
C TYR A 270 32.58 6.87 -13.33
N GLN A 271 32.32 5.59 -13.61
CA GLN A 271 32.37 5.11 -14.99
C GLN A 271 31.25 5.75 -15.81
N SER A 272 31.58 6.27 -16.99
CA SER A 272 30.70 7.10 -17.83
C SER A 272 29.39 6.41 -18.23
N ARG A 273 29.40 5.08 -18.36
CA ARG A 273 28.23 4.27 -18.71
C ARG A 273 27.42 3.77 -17.51
N GLY A 274 27.77 4.18 -16.28
CA GLY A 274 27.09 3.80 -15.05
C GLY A 274 27.38 2.38 -14.55
N PHE A 275 28.26 1.62 -15.21
CA PHE A 275 28.69 0.30 -14.72
C PHE A 275 29.62 0.45 -13.51
N GLU A 276 29.36 -0.34 -12.47
CA GLU A 276 30.17 -0.37 -11.26
C GLU A 276 30.61 -1.78 -10.91
N ILE A 277 31.78 -1.88 -10.28
CA ILE A 277 32.25 -3.15 -9.73
C ILE A 277 31.44 -3.47 -8.48
N MET A 278 30.82 -4.64 -8.48
CA MET A 278 30.09 -5.19 -7.35
C MET A 278 30.74 -6.47 -6.83
N TYR A 279 30.50 -6.77 -5.56
CA TYR A 279 30.99 -7.94 -4.84
C TYR A 279 29.80 -8.77 -4.35
N HIS A 280 30.01 -10.09 -4.29
CA HIS A 280 29.01 -11.03 -3.85
C HIS A 280 28.89 -11.03 -2.32
N GLY A 281 27.70 -10.75 -1.76
CA GLY A 281 27.46 -10.64 -0.31
C GLY A 281 27.96 -11.85 0.50
N HIS A 282 27.70 -13.08 0.02
CA HIS A 282 28.10 -14.29 0.75
C HIS A 282 29.59 -14.66 0.69
N THR A 283 30.30 -14.34 -0.41
CA THR A 283 31.66 -14.86 -0.63
C THR A 283 32.72 -13.76 -0.62
N GLY A 284 32.31 -12.49 -0.67
CA GLY A 284 33.20 -11.35 -0.85
C GLY A 284 33.91 -11.29 -2.20
N ARG A 285 33.70 -12.29 -3.08
CA ARG A 285 34.34 -12.32 -4.39
C ARG A 285 33.72 -11.27 -5.31
N LYS A 286 34.58 -10.63 -6.11
CA LYS A 286 34.14 -9.69 -7.15
C LYS A 286 33.27 -10.43 -8.18
N LEU A 287 32.12 -9.84 -8.51
CA LEU A 287 31.26 -10.35 -9.58
C LEU A 287 31.96 -10.15 -10.92
N ARG A 288 31.90 -11.19 -11.77
CA ARG A 288 32.42 -11.12 -13.14
C ARG A 288 31.31 -10.55 -14.04
N SER A 289 31.69 -9.61 -14.91
CA SER A 289 30.82 -9.03 -15.93
C SER A 289 30.55 -10.00 -17.07
#